data_AF-A0A081DDL3-F1
#
_entry.id   AF-A0A081DDL3-F1
#
_cell.length_a   1.000
_cell.length_b   1.000
_cell.length_c   1.000
_cell.angle_alpha   90.00
_cell.angle_beta   90.00
_cell.angle_gamma   90.00
#
_symmetry.space_group_name_H-M   'P 1'
#
loop_
_entity.id
_entity.type
_entity.pdbx_description
1 polymer ?
#
loop_
_entity_poly.entity_id
_entity_poly.type
_entity_poly.pdbx_seq_one_letter_code
_entity_poly.pdbx_strand_id
1 'polypeptide(L)'
;MSQTSQQYDAVVTTCRDLFSKKMKDYGSAWRILRLPSLTDQIFIKAQRIRGLQTLAESKVDEGQESEFIGIINYSIMALVQLEKGVVEQPDLTLEQSLELYDHHVAITKKLMMDKIMIMVRHGEI
;
A
#
# COMPACT_ATOMS: atom_id res chain seq x y z
N MET A 1 -5.64 -14.61 -16.45
CA MET A 1 -5.97 -14.50 -15.01
C MET A 1 -4.81 -14.91 -14.10
N SER A 2 -4.14 -16.05 -14.34
CA SER A 2 -2.94 -16.45 -13.57
C SER A 2 -1.84 -15.38 -13.57
N GLN A 3 -1.58 -14.74 -14.71
CA GLN A 3 -0.53 -13.72 -14.85
C GLN A 3 -0.78 -12.47 -13.99
N THR A 4 -2.00 -11.91 -13.98
CA THR A 4 -2.36 -10.74 -13.16
C THR A 4 -2.22 -11.03 -11.67
N SER A 5 -2.66 -12.22 -11.23
CA SER A 5 -2.47 -12.63 -9.83
C SER A 5 -0.99 -12.73 -9.47
N GLN A 6 -0.16 -13.32 -10.33
CA GLN A 6 1.28 -13.44 -10.09
C GLN A 6 1.98 -12.08 -10.04
N GLN A 7 1.61 -11.15 -10.93
CA GLN A 7 2.14 -9.79 -10.91
C GLN A 7 1.75 -9.03 -9.64
N TYR A 8 0.50 -9.18 -9.20
CA TYR A 8 0.04 -8.63 -7.92
C TYR A 8 0.89 -9.18 -6.75
N ASP A 9 1.08 -10.49 -6.70
CA ASP A 9 1.86 -11.14 -5.65
C ASP A 9 3.32 -10.66 -5.62
N ALA A 10 3.94 -10.48 -6.79
CA ALA A 10 5.29 -9.95 -6.89
C ALA A 10 5.40 -8.52 -6.32
N VAL A 11 4.49 -7.63 -6.72
CA VAL A 11 4.48 -6.23 -6.25
C VAL A 11 4.21 -6.16 -4.75
N VAL A 12 3.23 -6.91 -4.26
CA VAL A 12 2.90 -6.93 -2.83
C VAL A 12 4.04 -7.48 -2.00
N THR A 13 4.77 -8.49 -2.49
CA THR A 13 5.95 -9.01 -1.80
C THR A 13 6.98 -7.90 -1.57
N THR A 14 7.28 -7.11 -2.61
CA THR A 14 8.18 -5.95 -2.47
C THR A 14 7.66 -4.91 -1.47
N CYS A 15 6.35 -4.62 -1.48
CA CYS A 15 5.75 -3.67 -0.56
C CYS A 15 5.81 -4.14 0.89
N ARG A 16 5.48 -5.42 1.12
CA ARG A 16 5.52 -6.10 2.42
C ARG A 16 6.94 -6.17 2.98
N ASP A 17 7.94 -6.45 2.15
CA ASP A 17 9.33 -6.49 2.57
C ASP A 17 9.80 -5.11 3.06
N LEU A 18 9.46 -4.04 2.33
CA LEU A 18 9.75 -2.69 2.78
C LEU A 18 9.01 -2.36 4.07
N PHE A 19 7.73 -2.71 4.18
CA PHE A 19 6.93 -2.52 5.39
C PHE A 19 7.57 -3.24 6.60
N SER A 20 7.98 -4.50 6.43
CA SER A 20 8.65 -5.28 7.47
C SER A 20 9.96 -4.65 7.92
N LYS A 21 10.78 -4.16 6.98
CA LYS A 21 12.02 -3.43 7.30
C LYS A 21 11.72 -2.17 8.13
N LYS A 22 10.74 -1.36 7.70
CA LYS A 22 10.34 -0.15 8.44
C LYS A 22 9.78 -0.45 9.82
N MET A 23 9.03 -1.54 9.97
CA MET A 23 8.56 -2.02 11.27
C MET A 23 9.71 -2.45 12.19
N LYS A 24 10.80 -3.01 11.66
CA LYS A 24 11.99 -3.33 12.45
C LYS A 24 12.77 -2.08 12.86
N ASP A 25 12.84 -1.08 11.98
CA ASP A 25 13.57 0.17 12.22
C ASP A 25 12.86 1.08 13.24
N TYR A 26 11.53 1.18 13.17
CA TYR A 26 10.76 2.19 13.90
C TYR A 26 9.63 1.61 14.78
N GLY A 27 9.45 0.29 14.80
CA GLY A 27 8.31 -0.34 15.45
C GLY A 27 6.98 0.07 14.79
N SER A 28 5.89 -0.04 15.56
CA SER A 28 4.55 0.38 15.16
C SER A 28 4.30 1.89 15.33
N ALA A 29 5.33 2.74 15.20
CA ALA A 29 5.25 4.19 15.38
C ALA A 29 4.10 4.84 14.59
N TRP A 30 3.78 4.30 13.42
CA TRP A 30 2.69 4.77 12.58
C TRP A 30 1.29 4.63 13.19
N ARG A 31 1.10 3.79 14.21
CA ARG A 31 -0.20 3.55 14.84
C ARG A 31 -0.77 4.77 15.56
N ILE A 32 0.07 5.76 15.89
CA ILE A 32 -0.35 7.04 16.46
C ILE A 32 -0.87 8.02 15.40
N LEU A 33 -0.68 7.70 14.12
CA LEU A 33 -1.15 8.57 13.03
C LEU A 33 -2.67 8.49 12.93
N ARG A 34 -3.30 9.67 12.82
CA ARG A 34 -4.71 9.76 12.50
C ARG A 34 -4.94 9.45 11.02
N LEU A 35 -6.17 9.03 10.69
CA LEU A 35 -6.55 8.76 9.29
C LEU A 35 -6.25 9.92 8.33
N PRO A 36 -6.55 11.21 8.65
CA PRO A 36 -6.19 12.32 7.78
C PRO A 36 -4.68 12.39 7.50
N SER A 37 -3.84 12.07 8.48
CA SER A 37 -2.38 12.06 8.29
C SER A 37 -1.95 10.97 7.31
N LEU A 38 -2.56 9.79 7.35
CA LEU A 38 -2.30 8.72 6.38
C LEU A 38 -2.83 9.10 4.98
N THR A 39 -3.98 9.76 4.90
CA THR A 39 -4.51 10.31 3.65
C THR A 39 -3.57 11.35 3.05
N ASP A 40 -3.01 12.25 3.86
CA ASP A 40 -2.04 13.25 3.42
C ASP A 40 -0.76 12.59 2.89
N GLN A 41 -0.28 11.52 3.55
CA GLN A 41 0.86 10.76 3.04
C GLN A 41 0.57 10.20 1.64
N ILE A 42 -0.59 9.56 1.43
CA ILE A 42 -1.00 9.05 0.12
C ILE A 42 -1.08 10.19 -0.91
N PHE A 43 -1.65 11.33 -0.53
CA PHE A 43 -1.77 12.48 -1.42
C PHE A 43 -0.40 13.02 -1.84
N ILE A 44 0.53 13.20 -0.90
CA ILE A 44 1.91 13.64 -1.18
C ILE A 44 2.59 12.72 -2.21
N LYS A 45 2.45 11.39 -2.03
CA LYS A 45 3.00 10.40 -2.96
C LYS A 45 2.38 10.52 -4.35
N ALA A 46 1.06 10.65 -4.43
CA ALA A 46 0.36 10.84 -5.71
C ALA A 46 0.77 12.15 -6.41
N GLN A 47 0.91 13.25 -5.65
CA GLN A 47 1.39 14.52 -6.18
C GLN A 47 2.82 14.40 -6.73
N ARG A 48 3.70 13.65 -6.05
CA ARG A 48 5.07 13.41 -6.52
C ARG A 48 5.09 12.62 -7.82
N ILE A 49 4.31 11.54 -7.92
CA ILE A 49 4.15 10.77 -9.16
C ILE A 49 3.73 11.68 -10.31
N ARG A 50 2.70 12.52 -10.09
CA ARG A 50 2.26 13.49 -11.09
C ARG A 50 3.37 14.47 -11.49
N GLY A 51 4.14 14.96 -10.52
CA GLY A 51 5.30 15.82 -10.79
C GLY A 51 6.32 15.13 -11.70
N LEU A 52 6.74 13.91 -11.34
CA LEU A 52 7.71 13.13 -12.12
C LEU A 52 7.23 12.86 -13.56
N GLN A 53 5.94 12.60 -13.76
CA GLN A 53 5.36 12.31 -15.08
C GLN A 53 5.11 13.56 -15.94
N THR A 54 5.03 14.75 -15.34
CA THR A 54 4.70 16.01 -16.05
C THR A 54 5.92 16.87 -16.37
N LEU A 55 7.07 16.57 -15.76
CA LEU A 55 8.32 17.26 -16.06
C LEU A 55 8.86 16.81 -17.42
N ALA A 56 8.93 17.75 -18.37
CA ALA A 56 9.40 17.50 -19.73
C ALA A 56 10.87 17.05 -19.81
N GLU A 57 11.69 17.48 -18.85
CA GLU A 57 13.10 17.08 -18.71
C GLU A 57 13.40 16.81 -17.24
N SER A 58 13.61 15.54 -16.89
CA SER A 58 14.17 15.20 -15.59
C SER A 58 15.69 15.15 -15.71
N LYS A 59 16.39 16.04 -14.98
CA LYS A 59 17.87 16.04 -14.93
C LYS A 59 18.45 14.90 -14.09
N VAL A 60 17.59 14.20 -13.35
CA VAL A 60 17.92 13.04 -12.51
C VAL A 60 16.86 11.97 -12.79
N ASP A 61 17.27 10.74 -13.09
CA ASP A 61 16.35 9.63 -13.27
C ASP A 61 15.86 9.12 -11.91
N GLU A 62 14.94 9.87 -11.29
CA GLU A 62 14.25 9.44 -10.08
C GLU A 62 13.01 8.62 -10.45
N GLY A 63 13.10 7.29 -10.31
CA GLY A 63 11.98 6.39 -10.57
C GLY A 63 10.78 6.61 -9.63
N GLN A 64 9.57 6.54 -10.18
CA GLN A 64 8.30 6.70 -9.45
C GLN A 64 7.88 5.49 -8.61
N GLU A 65 8.55 4.34 -8.75
CA GLU A 65 8.18 3.07 -8.13
C GLU A 65 8.10 3.15 -6.60
N SER A 66 9.07 3.84 -5.98
CA SER A 66 9.10 4.03 -4.53
C SER A 66 7.88 4.79 -4.00
N GLU A 67 7.30 5.68 -4.82
CA GLU A 67 6.11 6.44 -4.46
C GLU A 67 4.86 5.56 -4.52
N PHE A 68 4.76 4.65 -5.51
CA PHE A 68 3.68 3.66 -5.58
C PHE A 68 3.73 2.68 -4.40
N ILE A 69 4.92 2.17 -4.05
CA ILE A 69 5.10 1.32 -2.87
C ILE A 69 4.63 2.05 -1.61
N GLY A 70 4.96 3.33 -1.48
CA GLY A 70 4.49 4.19 -0.40
C GLY A 70 2.96 4.24 -0.34
N ILE A 71 2.29 4.52 -1.46
CA ILE A 71 0.82 4.55 -1.54
C ILE A 71 0.21 3.24 -1.06
N ILE A 72 0.73 2.09 -1.51
CA ILE A 72 0.22 0.77 -1.11
C ILE A 72 0.36 0.59 0.40
N ASN A 73 1.55 0.84 0.96
CA ASN A 73 1.78 0.65 2.39
C ASN A 73 0.94 1.58 3.26
N TYR A 74 0.85 2.88 2.92
CA TYR A 74 -0.01 3.82 3.66
C TYR A 74 -1.49 3.47 3.55
N SER A 75 -1.93 2.91 2.41
CA SER A 75 -3.30 2.44 2.25
C SER A 75 -3.60 1.25 3.15
N ILE A 76 -2.70 0.26 3.23
CA ILE A 76 -2.86 -0.88 4.15
C ILE A 76 -2.84 -0.40 5.60
N MET A 77 -1.93 0.51 5.98
CA MET A 77 -1.90 1.10 7.31
C MET A 77 -3.22 1.80 7.66
N ALA A 78 -3.81 2.53 6.71
CA ALA A 78 -5.11 3.18 6.90
C ALA A 78 -6.25 2.16 7.08
N LEU A 79 -6.24 1.04 6.35
CA LEU A 79 -7.20 -0.04 6.56
C LEU A 79 -7.08 -0.64 7.97
N VAL A 80 -5.86 -0.90 8.44
CA VAL A 80 -5.63 -1.38 9.81
C VAL A 80 -6.10 -0.35 10.83
N GLN A 81 -5.89 0.95 10.56
CA GLN A 81 -6.33 2.03 11.43
C GLN A 81 -7.86 2.16 11.49
N LEU A 82 -8.55 1.94 10.36
CA LEU A 82 -10.01 1.90 10.28
C LEU A 82 -10.58 0.72 11.08
N GLU A 83 -9.94 -0.44 11.03
CA GLU A 83 -10.39 -1.64 11.73
C GLU A 83 -10.12 -1.57 13.24
N LYS A 84 -8.90 -1.20 13.64
CA LYS A 84 -8.47 -1.23 15.05
C LYS A 84 -8.73 0.07 15.82
N GLY A 85 -9.06 1.16 15.12
CA GLY A 85 -9.09 2.49 15.69
C GLY A 85 -7.71 3.10 15.92
N VAL A 86 -7.71 4.34 16.42
CA VAL A 86 -6.52 5.12 16.73
C VAL A 86 -6.07 4.90 18.17
N VAL A 87 -4.76 4.85 18.36
CA VAL A 87 -4.11 4.69 19.66
C VAL A 87 -3.13 5.82 19.90
N GLU A 88 -2.87 6.14 21.17
CA GLU A 88 -1.96 7.23 21.55
C GLU A 88 -0.49 6.78 21.61
N GLN A 89 -0.23 5.47 21.60
CA GLN A 89 1.10 4.89 21.66
C GLN A 89 1.21 3.68 20.71
N PRO A 90 2.41 3.37 20.19
CA PRO A 90 2.65 2.18 19.38
C PRO A 90 2.23 0.91 20.15
N ASP A 91 1.28 0.15 19.60
CA ASP A 91 0.59 -0.93 20.29
C ASP A 91 0.76 -2.31 19.62
N LEU A 92 1.45 -2.37 18.48
CA LEU A 92 1.62 -3.61 17.72
C LEU A 92 3.07 -4.09 17.71
N THR A 93 3.24 -5.39 17.83
CA THR A 93 4.48 -6.09 17.50
C THR A 93 4.67 -6.19 15.97
N LEU A 94 5.88 -6.57 15.54
CA LEU A 94 6.17 -6.85 14.14
C LEU A 94 5.25 -7.96 13.59
N GLU A 95 5.09 -9.05 14.32
CA GLU A 95 4.28 -10.21 13.91
C GLU A 95 2.81 -9.82 13.72
N GLN A 96 2.21 -9.19 14.73
CA GLN A 96 0.82 -8.71 14.64
C GLN A 96 0.61 -7.72 13.50
N SER A 97 1.57 -6.82 13.27
CA SER A 97 1.49 -5.86 12.17
C SER A 97 1.55 -6.53 10.80
N LEU A 98 2.35 -7.58 10.66
CA LEU A 98 2.44 -8.35 9.41
C LEU A 98 1.20 -9.21 9.18
N GLU A 99 0.63 -9.81 10.22
CA GLU A 99 -0.64 -10.54 10.11
C GLU A 99 -1.78 -9.64 9.62
N LEU A 100 -1.89 -8.43 10.18
CA LEU A 100 -2.88 -7.43 9.76
C LEU A 100 -2.63 -6.95 8.33
N TYR A 101 -1.37 -6.77 7.95
CA TYR A 101 -0.98 -6.43 6.59
C TYR A 101 -1.45 -7.52 5.61
N ASP A 102 -1.12 -8.78 5.90
CA ASP A 102 -1.43 -9.93 5.06
C ASP A 102 -2.95 -10.15 4.96
N HIS A 103 -3.68 -9.89 6.06
CA HIS A 103 -5.14 -9.92 6.08
C HIS A 103 -5.76 -8.95 5.06
N HIS A 104 -5.38 -7.66 5.10
CA HIS A 104 -5.93 -6.67 4.19
C HIS A 104 -5.45 -6.87 2.74
N VAL A 105 -4.22 -7.32 2.53
CA VAL A 105 -3.73 -7.74 1.20
C VAL A 105 -4.61 -8.84 0.63
N ALA A 106 -4.93 -9.88 1.40
CA ALA A 106 -5.76 -10.98 0.93
C ALA A 106 -7.16 -10.50 0.52
N ILE A 107 -7.77 -9.62 1.32
CA ILE A 107 -9.07 -9.00 1.01
C ILE A 107 -8.99 -8.19 -0.28
N THR A 108 -8.01 -7.30 -0.41
CA THR A 108 -7.89 -6.42 -1.58
C THR A 108 -7.58 -7.19 -2.86
N LYS A 109 -6.73 -8.23 -2.79
CA LYS A 109 -6.48 -9.16 -3.90
C LYS A 109 -7.77 -9.85 -4.34
N LYS A 110 -8.54 -10.38 -3.39
CA LYS A 110 -9.82 -11.04 -3.68
C LYS A 110 -10.78 -10.09 -4.40
N LEU A 111 -10.95 -8.87 -3.88
CA LEU A 111 -11.81 -7.84 -4.49
C LEU A 111 -11.40 -7.51 -5.94
N MET A 112 -10.09 -7.37 -6.19
CA MET A 112 -9.57 -7.14 -7.54
C MET A 112 -9.90 -8.31 -8.48
N MET A 113 -9.71 -9.55 -8.02
CA MET A 113 -10.00 -10.74 -8.82
C MET A 113 -11.48 -10.91 -9.11
N ASP A 114 -12.34 -10.68 -8.10
CA ASP A 114 -13.79 -10.70 -8.27
C ASP A 114 -14.24 -9.65 -9.30
N LYS A 115 -13.66 -8.44 -9.25
CA LYS A 115 -13.95 -7.39 -10.25
C LYS A 115 -13.52 -7.79 -11.66
N ILE A 116 -12.33 -8.35 -11.82
CA ILE A 116 -11.84 -8.82 -13.14
C ILE A 116 -12.74 -9.94 -13.68
N MET A 117 -13.17 -10.87 -12.82
CA MET A 117 -14.12 -11.93 -13.20
C MET A 117 -15.46 -11.35 -13.69
N ILE A 118 -15.95 -10.29 -13.05
CA ILE A 118 -17.17 -9.59 -13.49
C ILE A 118 -16.96 -8.93 -14.85
N MET A 119 -15.85 -8.24 -15.07
CA MET A 119 -15.57 -7.55 -16.34
C MET A 119 -15.44 -8.54 -17.51
N VAL A 120 -14.78 -9.69 -17.29
CA VAL A 120 -14.70 -10.78 -18.30
C VAL A 120 -16.08 -11.34 -18.63
N ARG A 121 -16.97 -11.50 -17.64
CA ARG A 121 -18.35 -11.97 -17.89
C ARG A 121 -19.18 -10.99 -18.71
N HIS A 122 -18.90 -9.68 -18.61
CA HIS A 122 -19.58 -8.64 -19.37
C HIS A 122 -18.90 -8.30 -20.70
N GLY A 123 -17.79 -8.95 -21.04
CA GLY A 123 -17.05 -8.70 -22.29
C GLY A 123 -16.37 -7.34 -22.37
N GLU A 124 -16.09 -6.72 -21.21
CA GLU A 124 -15.38 -5.43 -21.13
C GLU A 124 -13.86 -5.60 -21.30
N ILE A 125 -13.35 -6.81 -21.04
CA ILE A 125 -11.96 -7.28 -21.22
C ILE A 125 -11.92 -8.78 -21.51
#